data_AF-A0A497T4M6-F1
#
_entry.id   AF-A0A497T4M6-F1
#
_cell.length_a   1.000
_cell.length_b   1.000
_cell.length_c   1.000
_cell.angle_alpha   90.00
_cell.angle_beta   90.00
_cell.angle_gamma   90.00
#
_symmetry.space_group_name_H-M   'P 1'
#
loop_
_entity.id
_entity.type
_entity.pdbx_description
1 polymer ?
#
loop_
_entity_poly.entity_id
_entity_poly.type
_entity_poly.pdbx_seq_one_letter_code
_entity_poly.pdbx_strand_id
1 'polypeptide(L)'
;ALLNTARDMFAESEKLYNEGRPQEALRLLEEVFSLTQRAVRIASRRGPQSAEVVGIVSRTDELIEIAAEPVDESGRRDAEQMLDQAREIQRQAKAALDAGETAQAEKLTIEARRMTDLSVRTAKENDEIHYAEVDRALAHTEELIADFAPKIETSGSEPAIDLLHRAEKLQSDALAYRDSGKLKEALYTTRAAGETIQRGIRLAGIK
;
A
#
# COMPACT_ATOMS: atom_id res chain seq x y z
N ALA A 1 35.88 2.03 -12.40
CA ALA A 1 37.21 2.33 -11.83
C ALA A 1 38.16 1.13 -11.92
N LEU A 2 37.93 0.02 -11.21
CA LEU A 2 38.86 -1.13 -11.16
C LEU A 2 39.23 -1.76 -12.51
N LEU A 3 38.28 -1.91 -13.44
CA LEU A 3 38.56 -2.47 -14.78
C LEU A 3 39.41 -1.54 -15.65
N ASN A 4 39.26 -0.23 -15.51
CA ASN A 4 40.08 0.74 -16.25
C ASN A 4 41.52 0.68 -15.72
N THR A 5 41.70 0.66 -14.39
CA THR A 5 43.01 0.48 -13.75
C THR A 5 43.67 -0.84 -14.15
N ALA A 6 42.92 -1.96 -14.17
CA ALA A 6 43.43 -3.24 -14.62
C ALA A 6 43.86 -3.21 -16.11
N ARG A 7 43.12 -2.49 -16.96
CA ARG A 7 43.46 -2.33 -18.38
C ARG A 7 44.74 -1.52 -18.57
N ASP A 8 44.88 -0.42 -17.83
CA ASP A 8 46.06 0.44 -17.93
C ASP A 8 47.32 -0.28 -17.40
N MET A 9 47.18 -1.08 -16.33
CA MET A 9 48.26 -1.94 -15.83
C MET A 9 48.60 -3.08 -16.81
N PHE A 10 47.61 -3.65 -17.50
CA PHE A 10 47.88 -4.66 -18.51
C PHE A 10 48.75 -4.11 -19.65
N ALA A 11 48.43 -2.91 -20.15
CA ALA A 11 49.20 -2.24 -21.20
C ALA A 11 50.66 -1.93 -20.75
N GLU A 12 50.85 -1.52 -19.50
CA GLU A 12 52.19 -1.30 -18.94
C GLU A 12 52.97 -2.63 -18.80
N SER A 13 52.29 -3.74 -18.48
CA SER A 13 52.91 -5.06 -18.42
C SER A 13 53.44 -5.53 -19.79
N GLU A 14 52.69 -5.26 -20.87
CA GLU A 14 53.11 -5.59 -22.24
C GLU A 14 54.34 -4.78 -22.65
N LYS A 15 54.40 -3.50 -22.26
CA LYS A 15 55.56 -2.65 -22.51
C LYS A 15 56.81 -3.16 -21.78
N LEU A 16 56.70 -3.48 -20.50
CA LEU A 16 57.80 -4.04 -19.70
C LEU A 16 58.31 -5.37 -20.26
N TYR A 17 57.41 -6.21 -20.78
CA TYR A 17 57.78 -7.46 -21.44
C TYR A 17 58.59 -7.20 -22.72
N ASN A 18 58.14 -6.27 -23.57
CA ASN A 18 58.81 -5.90 -24.81
C ASN A 18 60.18 -5.21 -24.57
N GLU A 19 60.35 -4.54 -23.44
CA GLU A 19 61.62 -3.96 -22.99
C GLU A 19 62.60 -4.99 -22.39
N GLY A 20 62.24 -6.28 -22.38
CA GLY A 20 63.09 -7.35 -21.85
C GLY A 20 63.10 -7.43 -20.32
N ARG A 21 62.06 -6.92 -19.65
CA ARG A 21 61.88 -6.96 -18.18
C ARG A 21 60.74 -7.92 -17.79
N PRO A 22 60.83 -9.22 -18.12
CA PRO A 22 59.70 -10.15 -17.99
C PRO A 22 59.28 -10.40 -16.54
N GLN A 23 60.20 -10.28 -15.57
CA GLN A 23 59.89 -10.49 -14.15
C GLN A 23 58.99 -9.36 -13.58
N GLU A 24 59.17 -8.13 -14.07
CA GLU A 24 58.37 -6.99 -13.65
C GLU A 24 57.01 -7.00 -14.35
N ALA A 25 56.98 -7.36 -15.64
CA ALA A 25 55.75 -7.61 -16.38
C ALA A 25 54.89 -8.69 -15.70
N LEU A 26 55.50 -9.79 -15.23
CA LEU A 26 54.79 -10.87 -14.54
C LEU A 26 54.14 -10.41 -13.23
N ARG A 27 54.84 -9.63 -12.40
CA ARG A 27 54.26 -9.07 -11.16
C ARG A 27 53.06 -8.18 -11.45
N LEU A 28 53.17 -7.34 -12.48
CA LEU A 28 52.09 -6.46 -12.88
C LEU A 28 50.87 -7.26 -13.38
N LEU A 29 51.11 -8.36 -14.11
CA LEU A 29 50.08 -9.28 -14.56
C LEU A 29 49.35 -9.97 -13.39
N GLU A 30 50.08 -10.41 -12.36
CA GLU A 30 49.47 -10.98 -11.14
C GLU A 30 48.53 -9.98 -10.45
N GLU A 31 48.91 -8.70 -10.39
CA GLU A 31 48.06 -7.64 -9.86
C GLU A 31 46.84 -7.37 -10.76
N VAL A 32 46.99 -7.38 -12.08
CA VAL A 32 45.89 -7.29 -13.05
C VAL A 32 44.89 -8.43 -12.84
N PHE A 33 45.37 -9.67 -12.67
CA PHE A 33 44.51 -10.83 -12.39
C PHE A 33 43.74 -10.66 -11.08
N SER A 34 44.41 -10.23 -10.01
CA SER A 34 43.77 -9.97 -8.72
C SER A 34 42.70 -8.87 -8.81
N LEU A 35 43.00 -7.75 -9.47
CA LEU A 35 42.07 -6.65 -9.67
C LEU A 35 40.87 -7.05 -10.54
N THR A 36 41.11 -7.84 -11.59
CA THR A 36 40.06 -8.36 -12.47
C THR A 36 39.15 -9.33 -11.73
N GLN A 37 39.72 -10.26 -10.96
CA GLN A 37 38.93 -11.17 -10.11
C GLN A 37 38.10 -10.41 -9.07
N ARG A 38 38.64 -9.34 -8.48
CA ARG A 38 37.90 -8.46 -7.56
C ARG A 38 36.77 -7.71 -8.27
N ALA A 39 37.04 -7.16 -9.46
CA ALA A 39 36.02 -6.48 -10.26
C ALA A 39 34.90 -7.42 -10.71
N VAL A 40 35.24 -8.64 -11.15
CA VAL A 40 34.28 -9.69 -11.46
C VAL A 40 33.47 -10.07 -10.22
N ARG A 41 34.10 -10.27 -9.05
CA ARG A 41 33.38 -10.57 -7.81
C ARG A 41 32.39 -9.46 -7.41
N ILE A 42 32.76 -8.19 -7.62
CA ILE A 42 31.87 -7.04 -7.38
C ILE A 42 30.72 -7.02 -8.41
N ALA A 43 31.00 -7.31 -9.68
CA ALA A 43 29.99 -7.37 -10.73
C ALA A 43 29.03 -8.56 -10.55
N SER A 44 29.55 -9.73 -10.15
CA SER A 44 28.77 -10.93 -9.84
C SER A 44 27.85 -10.75 -8.64
N ARG A 45 28.23 -9.91 -7.66
CA ARG A 45 27.32 -9.50 -6.56
C ARG A 45 26.13 -8.66 -7.04
N ARG A 46 26.22 -8.05 -8.23
CA ARG A 46 25.16 -7.23 -8.87
C ARG A 46 24.62 -7.88 -10.16
N GLY A 47 24.62 -9.21 -10.22
CA GLY A 47 24.22 -9.97 -11.41
C GLY A 47 22.75 -9.78 -11.84
N PRO A 48 22.30 -10.45 -12.90
CA PRO A 48 20.92 -10.35 -13.43
C PRO A 48 19.83 -10.58 -12.36
N GLN A 49 20.08 -11.52 -11.45
CA GLN A 49 19.22 -11.80 -10.29
C GLN A 49 19.06 -10.57 -9.37
N SER A 50 20.09 -9.73 -9.25
CA SER A 50 20.01 -8.48 -8.49
C SER A 50 19.07 -7.47 -9.15
N ALA A 51 19.04 -7.39 -10.48
CA ALA A 51 18.15 -6.47 -11.20
C ALA A 51 16.69 -6.92 -11.11
N GLU A 52 16.44 -8.22 -11.15
CA GLU A 52 15.12 -8.80 -10.89
C GLU A 52 14.64 -8.49 -9.47
N VAL A 53 15.48 -8.72 -8.46
CA VAL A 53 15.15 -8.42 -7.06
C VAL A 53 14.91 -6.93 -6.85
N VAL A 54 15.69 -6.03 -7.48
CA VAL A 54 15.41 -4.57 -7.47
C VAL A 54 13.98 -4.30 -7.97
N GLY A 55 13.58 -4.90 -9.09
CA GLY A 55 12.23 -4.74 -9.63
C GLY A 55 11.13 -5.25 -8.68
N ILE A 56 11.36 -6.38 -8.01
CA ILE A 56 10.41 -6.95 -7.05
C ILE A 56 10.29 -6.05 -5.81
N VAL A 57 11.41 -5.51 -5.31
CA VAL A 57 11.41 -4.57 -4.18
C VAL A 57 10.63 -3.31 -4.54
N SER A 58 10.90 -2.68 -5.68
CA SER A 58 10.17 -1.47 -6.10
C SER A 58 8.66 -1.71 -6.25
N ARG A 59 8.26 -2.83 -6.88
CA ARG A 59 6.84 -3.19 -7.02
C ARG A 59 6.15 -3.42 -5.67
N THR A 60 6.90 -3.87 -4.67
CA THR A 60 6.37 -4.08 -3.32
C THR A 60 6.13 -2.75 -2.60
N ASP A 61 6.96 -1.72 -2.83
CA ASP A 61 6.69 -0.38 -2.32
C ASP A 61 5.36 0.17 -2.86
N GLU A 62 5.14 0.04 -4.17
CA GLU A 62 3.89 0.47 -4.82
C GLU A 62 2.67 -0.24 -4.21
N LEU A 63 2.79 -1.55 -3.93
CA LEU A 63 1.70 -2.31 -3.31
C LEU A 63 1.40 -1.83 -1.88
N ILE A 64 2.43 -1.53 -1.10
CA ILE A 64 2.28 -0.99 0.27
C ILE A 64 1.65 0.40 0.23
N GLU A 65 1.99 1.23 -0.75
CA GLU A 65 1.40 2.55 -0.94
C GLU A 65 -0.08 2.45 -1.32
N ILE A 66 -0.42 1.60 -2.29
CA ILE A 66 -1.82 1.33 -2.70
C ILE A 66 -2.65 0.78 -1.54
N ALA A 67 -2.05 -0.02 -0.66
CA ALA A 67 -2.73 -0.59 0.50
C ALA A 67 -3.02 0.43 1.62
N ALA A 68 -2.38 1.61 1.61
CA ALA A 68 -2.49 2.57 2.70
C ALA A 68 -3.91 3.15 2.85
N GLU A 69 -4.49 3.63 1.75
CA GLU A 69 -5.84 4.21 1.74
C GLU A 69 -6.92 3.24 2.24
N PRO A 70 -7.09 2.02 1.68
CA PRO A 70 -8.13 1.11 2.14
C PRO A 70 -7.92 0.60 3.58
N VAL A 71 -6.67 0.57 4.07
CA VAL A 71 -6.38 0.22 5.47
C VAL A 71 -6.73 1.38 6.40
N ASP A 72 -6.36 2.61 6.06
CA ASP A 72 -6.69 3.82 6.83
C ASP A 72 -8.20 4.05 6.90
N GLU A 73 -8.90 3.94 5.76
CA GLU A 73 -10.36 4.07 5.67
C GLU A 73 -11.12 3.05 6.54
N SER A 74 -10.54 1.86 6.73
CA SER A 74 -11.15 0.83 7.57
C SER A 74 -11.17 1.20 9.06
N GLY A 75 -10.28 2.09 9.52
CA GLY A 75 -10.12 2.45 10.93
C GLY A 75 -9.70 1.31 11.85
N ARG A 76 -9.23 0.19 11.27
CA ARG A 76 -8.84 -1.02 11.99
C ARG A 76 -7.38 -0.98 12.41
N ARG A 77 -7.15 -0.84 13.72
CA ARG A 77 -5.79 -0.81 14.29
C ARG A 77 -4.95 -2.04 14.00
N ASP A 78 -5.55 -3.22 13.92
CA ASP A 78 -4.82 -4.45 13.60
C ASP A 78 -4.37 -4.49 12.14
N ALA A 79 -5.19 -4.00 11.20
CA ALA A 79 -4.81 -3.81 9.81
C ALA A 79 -3.70 -2.75 9.66
N GLU A 80 -3.81 -1.62 10.37
CA GLU A 80 -2.78 -0.57 10.41
C GLU A 80 -1.43 -1.12 10.91
N GLN A 81 -1.43 -1.87 12.02
CA GLN A 81 -0.22 -2.49 12.59
C GLN A 81 0.44 -3.46 11.61
N MET A 82 -0.35 -4.26 10.88
CA MET A 82 0.18 -5.16 9.85
C MET A 82 0.82 -4.38 8.71
N LEU A 83 0.19 -3.28 8.25
CA LEU A 83 0.75 -2.45 7.20
C LEU A 83 2.06 -1.77 7.63
N ASP A 84 2.13 -1.30 8.88
CA ASP A 84 3.37 -0.75 9.45
C ASP A 84 4.48 -1.82 9.57
N GLN A 85 4.12 -3.04 9.94
CA GLN A 85 5.07 -4.16 9.92
C GLN A 85 5.55 -4.46 8.49
N ALA A 86 4.68 -4.42 7.48
CA ALA A 86 5.06 -4.58 6.09
C ALA A 86 6.07 -3.51 5.64
N ARG A 87 5.83 -2.24 6.00
CA ARG A 87 6.76 -1.12 5.74
C ARG A 87 8.13 -1.35 6.36
N GLU A 88 8.17 -1.82 7.60
CA GLU A 88 9.43 -2.11 8.29
C GLU A 88 10.20 -3.25 7.63
N ILE A 89 9.54 -4.36 7.30
CA ILE A 89 10.16 -5.50 6.62
C ILE A 89 10.69 -5.06 5.24
N GLN A 90 9.93 -4.24 4.51
CA GLN A 90 10.34 -3.72 3.21
C GLN A 90 11.54 -2.76 3.32
N ARG A 91 11.62 -1.96 4.38
CA ARG A 91 12.81 -1.15 4.69
C ARG A 91 14.05 -2.03 4.92
N GLN A 92 13.89 -3.16 5.60
CA GLN A 92 14.96 -4.14 5.79
C GLN A 92 15.36 -4.81 4.46
N ALA A 93 14.39 -5.11 3.58
CA ALA A 93 14.65 -5.66 2.25
C ALA A 93 15.53 -4.72 1.41
N LYS A 94 15.24 -3.42 1.44
CA LYS A 94 16.06 -2.39 0.77
C LYS A 94 17.49 -2.33 1.32
N ALA A 95 17.63 -2.34 2.65
CA ALA A 95 18.95 -2.35 3.29
C ALA A 95 19.78 -3.59 2.91
N ALA A 96 19.15 -4.77 2.85
CA ALA A 96 19.81 -6.00 2.39
C ALA A 96 20.22 -5.90 0.91
N LEU A 97 19.38 -5.30 0.07
CA LEU A 97 19.68 -5.09 -1.35
C LEU A 97 20.86 -4.12 -1.54
N ASP A 98 20.90 -3.03 -0.77
CA ASP A 98 22.02 -2.06 -0.78
C ASP A 98 23.33 -2.70 -0.31
N ALA A 99 23.26 -3.64 0.63
CA ALA A 99 24.39 -4.45 1.10
C ALA A 99 24.83 -5.54 0.08
N GLY A 100 24.06 -5.76 -0.98
CA GLY A 100 24.30 -6.81 -1.98
C GLY A 100 23.86 -8.21 -1.55
N GLU A 101 23.03 -8.30 -0.50
CA GLU A 101 22.47 -9.53 0.04
C GLU A 101 21.15 -9.87 -0.67
N THR A 102 21.22 -10.13 -1.97
CA THR A 102 20.05 -10.26 -2.86
C THR A 102 19.06 -11.34 -2.42
N ALA A 103 19.52 -12.50 -1.97
CA ALA A 103 18.65 -13.58 -1.49
C ALA A 103 17.88 -13.20 -0.22
N GLN A 104 18.51 -12.42 0.68
CA GLN A 104 17.86 -11.94 1.89
C GLN A 104 16.84 -10.84 1.55
N ALA A 105 17.19 -9.93 0.64
CA ALA A 105 16.28 -8.90 0.12
C ALA A 105 15.03 -9.53 -0.52
N GLU A 106 15.21 -10.56 -1.35
CA GLU A 106 14.12 -11.30 -1.98
C GLU A 106 13.17 -11.94 -0.95
N LYS A 107 13.73 -12.62 0.06
CA LYS A 107 12.94 -13.22 1.14
C LYS A 107 12.12 -12.17 1.91
N LEU A 108 12.76 -11.07 2.30
CA LEU A 108 12.11 -10.00 3.07
C LEU A 108 11.02 -9.32 2.24
N THR A 109 11.24 -9.04 0.96
CA THR A 109 10.23 -8.36 0.15
C THR A 109 9.01 -9.27 -0.12
N ILE A 110 9.19 -10.58 -0.26
CA ILE A 110 8.07 -11.54 -0.31
C ILE A 110 7.27 -11.52 0.99
N GLU A 111 7.95 -11.45 2.14
CA GLU A 111 7.29 -11.36 3.45
C GLU A 111 6.52 -10.05 3.62
N ALA A 112 7.09 -8.93 3.19
CA ALA A 112 6.42 -7.63 3.20
C ALA A 112 5.15 -7.65 2.34
N ARG A 113 5.18 -8.27 1.14
CA ARG A 113 3.99 -8.45 0.30
C ARG A 113 2.93 -9.29 0.99
N ARG A 114 3.32 -10.40 1.62
CA ARG A 114 2.38 -11.26 2.37
C ARG A 114 1.70 -10.48 3.48
N MET A 115 2.45 -9.63 4.19
CA MET A 115 1.91 -8.81 5.28
C MET A 115 0.99 -7.70 4.74
N THR A 116 1.32 -7.09 3.61
CA THR A 116 0.46 -6.12 2.90
C THR A 116 -0.85 -6.76 2.45
N ASP A 117 -0.80 -7.96 1.89
CA ASP A 117 -2.01 -8.69 1.49
C ASP A 117 -2.88 -9.09 2.70
N LEU A 118 -2.26 -9.33 3.85
CA LEU A 118 -2.97 -9.63 5.09
C LEU A 118 -3.62 -8.37 5.66
N SER A 119 -2.92 -7.23 5.70
CA SER A 119 -3.46 -5.97 6.19
C SER A 119 -4.69 -5.54 5.38
N VAL A 120 -4.64 -5.66 4.05
CA VAL A 120 -5.78 -5.36 3.16
C VAL A 120 -6.94 -6.32 3.38
N ARG A 121 -6.67 -7.60 3.64
CA ARG A 121 -7.73 -8.57 3.97
C ARG A 121 -8.37 -8.28 5.30
N THR A 122 -7.57 -8.00 6.33
CA THR A 122 -8.05 -7.61 7.66
C THR A 122 -8.86 -6.31 7.59
N ALA A 123 -8.40 -5.31 6.84
CA ALA A 123 -9.17 -4.08 6.59
C ALA A 123 -10.54 -4.35 5.93
N LYS A 124 -10.64 -5.42 5.11
CA LYS A 124 -11.88 -5.82 4.42
C LYS A 124 -12.75 -6.79 5.22
N GLU A 125 -12.19 -7.52 6.19
CA GLU A 125 -12.91 -8.47 7.03
C GLU A 125 -13.80 -7.72 8.02
N ASN A 126 -14.98 -7.31 7.56
CA ASN A 126 -16.01 -6.68 8.39
C ASN A 126 -16.46 -7.59 9.53
N ASP A 127 -16.02 -7.35 10.76
CA ASP A 127 -16.72 -7.88 11.93
C ASP A 127 -16.80 -6.95 13.15
N GLU A 128 -15.97 -5.92 13.25
CA GLU A 128 -16.12 -4.87 14.26
C GLU A 128 -16.54 -3.54 13.61
N ILE A 129 -17.85 -3.29 13.61
CA ILE A 129 -18.35 -1.95 13.34
C ILE A 129 -18.09 -1.11 14.59
N HIS A 130 -17.39 0.00 14.45
CA HIS A 130 -17.08 0.91 15.54
C HIS A 130 -18.12 2.03 15.64
N TYR A 131 -18.35 2.55 16.86
CA TYR A 131 -19.24 3.69 17.09
C TYR A 131 -18.93 4.89 16.18
N ALA A 132 -17.64 5.18 15.93
CA ALA A 132 -17.26 6.29 15.06
C ALA A 132 -17.72 6.13 13.60
N GLU A 133 -17.80 4.90 13.08
CA GLU A 133 -18.37 4.65 11.75
C GLU A 133 -19.88 4.86 11.74
N VAL A 134 -20.57 4.30 12.73
CA VAL A 134 -22.03 4.45 12.90
C VAL A 134 -22.41 5.92 13.07
N ASP A 135 -21.67 6.66 13.89
CA ASP A 135 -21.92 8.07 14.18
C ASP A 135 -21.75 8.94 12.93
N ARG A 136 -20.72 8.67 12.11
CA ARG A 136 -20.53 9.34 10.82
C ARG A 136 -21.69 9.06 9.86
N ALA A 137 -22.12 7.80 9.75
CA ALA A 137 -23.20 7.42 8.85
C ALA A 137 -24.56 8.01 9.30
N LEU A 138 -24.83 8.02 10.60
CA LEU A 138 -26.01 8.65 11.18
C LEU A 138 -26.02 10.15 10.91
N ALA A 139 -24.92 10.85 11.21
CA ALA A 139 -24.82 12.30 11.01
C ALA A 139 -25.00 12.69 9.54
N HIS A 140 -24.38 11.96 8.61
CA HIS A 140 -24.54 12.21 7.18
C HIS A 140 -25.99 12.01 6.70
N THR A 141 -26.64 10.93 7.16
CA THR A 141 -28.04 10.67 6.79
C THR A 141 -28.99 11.69 7.40
N GLU A 142 -28.73 12.14 8.62
CA GLU A 142 -29.49 13.20 9.29
C GLU A 142 -29.43 14.51 8.51
N GLU A 143 -28.22 14.91 8.08
CA GLU A 143 -28.00 16.10 7.25
C GLU A 143 -28.77 16.01 5.93
N LEU A 144 -28.72 14.86 5.25
CA LEU A 144 -29.51 14.64 4.02
C LEU A 144 -31.02 14.75 4.24
N ILE A 145 -31.54 14.21 5.34
CA ILE A 145 -32.97 14.32 5.68
C ILE A 145 -33.30 15.79 5.96
N ALA A 146 -32.53 16.46 6.81
CA ALA A 146 -32.77 17.85 7.20
C ALA A 146 -32.75 18.81 6.00
N ASP A 147 -31.80 18.64 5.08
CA ASP A 147 -31.61 19.52 3.91
C ASP A 147 -32.71 19.37 2.86
N PHE A 148 -33.30 18.18 2.76
CA PHE A 148 -34.23 17.85 1.68
C PHE A 148 -35.67 17.64 2.15
N ALA A 149 -35.94 17.42 3.44
CA ALA A 149 -37.28 17.27 3.97
C ALA A 149 -38.20 18.45 3.58
N PRO A 150 -37.82 19.73 3.81
CA PRO A 150 -38.69 20.85 3.45
C PRO A 150 -38.96 20.95 1.95
N LYS A 151 -37.97 20.58 1.12
CA LYS A 151 -38.07 20.60 -0.34
C LYS A 151 -39.00 19.50 -0.84
N ILE A 152 -38.90 18.31 -0.25
CA ILE A 152 -39.76 17.16 -0.57
C ILE A 152 -41.22 17.47 -0.18
N GLU A 153 -41.44 18.00 1.03
CA GLU A 153 -42.78 18.43 1.47
C GLU A 153 -43.38 19.48 0.54
N THR A 154 -42.59 20.49 0.16
CA THR A 154 -43.03 21.56 -0.75
C THR A 154 -43.30 21.05 -2.17
N SER A 155 -42.68 19.94 -2.60
CA SER A 155 -42.90 19.38 -3.94
C SER A 155 -44.33 18.90 -4.19
N GLY A 156 -45.09 18.59 -3.12
CA GLY A 156 -46.43 18.02 -3.20
C GLY A 156 -46.49 16.59 -3.77
N SER A 157 -45.33 15.94 -3.98
CA SER A 157 -45.25 14.57 -4.45
C SER A 157 -45.54 13.60 -3.30
N GLU A 158 -46.78 13.11 -3.20
CA GLU A 158 -47.17 12.12 -2.18
C GLU A 158 -46.20 10.92 -2.10
N PRO A 159 -45.75 10.31 -3.22
CA PRO A 159 -44.77 9.22 -3.15
C PRO A 159 -43.41 9.63 -2.59
N ALA A 160 -43.01 10.90 -2.77
CA ALA A 160 -41.76 11.40 -2.21
C ALA A 160 -41.90 11.68 -0.70
N ILE A 161 -43.05 12.23 -0.28
CA ILE A 161 -43.38 12.46 1.13
C ILE A 161 -43.45 11.13 1.90
N ASP A 162 -44.04 10.09 1.32
CA ASP A 162 -44.06 8.75 1.92
C ASP A 162 -42.65 8.18 2.14
N LEU A 163 -41.73 8.42 1.18
CA LEU A 163 -40.34 8.01 1.31
C LEU A 163 -39.59 8.84 2.37
N LEU A 164 -39.87 10.14 2.49
CA LEU A 164 -39.33 10.98 3.56
C LEU A 164 -39.73 10.43 4.94
N HIS A 165 -41.03 10.22 5.18
CA HIS A 165 -41.50 9.66 6.46
C HIS A 165 -40.88 8.29 6.77
N ARG A 166 -40.67 7.47 5.74
CA ARG A 166 -40.00 6.17 5.90
C ARG A 166 -38.52 6.32 6.24
N ALA A 167 -37.82 7.27 5.63
CA ALA A 167 -36.42 7.55 5.93
C ALA A 167 -36.26 8.07 7.37
N GLU A 168 -37.12 9.00 7.81
CA GLU A 168 -37.14 9.51 9.19
C GLU A 168 -37.37 8.39 10.21
N LYS A 169 -38.32 7.49 9.93
CA LYS A 169 -38.56 6.33 10.79
C LYS A 169 -37.32 5.42 10.87
N LEU A 170 -36.71 5.08 9.73
CA LEU A 170 -35.50 4.25 9.70
C LEU A 170 -34.34 4.93 10.44
N GLN A 171 -34.17 6.24 10.28
CA GLN A 171 -33.14 7.00 10.97
C GLN A 171 -33.34 7.00 12.49
N SER A 172 -34.59 7.16 12.95
CA SER A 172 -34.96 7.01 14.36
C SER A 172 -34.67 5.60 14.90
N ASP A 173 -35.02 4.55 14.15
CA ASP A 173 -34.71 3.16 14.51
C ASP A 173 -33.18 2.92 14.58
N ALA A 174 -32.41 3.52 13.66
CA ALA A 174 -30.96 3.42 13.64
C ALA A 174 -30.30 4.09 14.86
N LEU A 175 -30.81 5.24 15.30
CA LEU A 175 -30.40 5.90 16.55
C LEU A 175 -30.66 4.99 17.76
N ALA A 176 -31.84 4.36 17.83
CA ALA A 176 -32.16 3.43 18.91
C ALA A 176 -31.24 2.19 18.92
N TYR A 177 -30.86 1.66 17.75
CA TYR A 177 -29.89 0.57 17.65
C TYR A 177 -28.50 1.00 18.12
N ARG A 178 -28.06 2.21 17.76
CA ARG A 178 -26.79 2.78 18.20
C ARG A 178 -26.75 2.92 19.72
N ASP A 179 -27.80 3.48 20.32
CA ASP A 179 -27.87 3.70 21.77
C ASP A 179 -27.97 2.39 22.56
N SER A 180 -28.47 1.32 21.94
CA SER A 180 -28.48 -0.04 22.52
C SER A 180 -27.21 -0.85 22.21
N GLY A 181 -26.20 -0.26 21.57
CA GLY A 181 -24.93 -0.89 21.23
C GLY A 181 -24.99 -1.91 20.08
N LYS A 182 -26.10 -1.95 19.34
CA LYS A 182 -26.31 -2.81 18.17
C LYS A 182 -25.78 -2.14 16.90
N LEU A 183 -24.46 -2.04 16.81
CA LEU A 183 -23.79 -1.21 15.79
C LEU A 183 -24.00 -1.70 14.35
N LYS A 184 -24.11 -3.02 14.14
CA LYS A 184 -24.43 -3.63 12.83
C LYS A 184 -25.82 -3.22 12.36
N GLU A 185 -26.80 -3.34 13.23
CA GLU A 185 -28.18 -2.96 12.96
C GLU A 185 -28.29 -1.45 12.74
N ALA A 186 -27.64 -0.64 13.59
CA ALA A 186 -27.62 0.81 13.44
C ALA A 186 -27.08 1.24 12.06
N LEU A 187 -25.91 0.71 11.68
CA LEU A 187 -25.28 1.05 10.40
C LEU A 187 -26.10 0.60 9.19
N TYR A 188 -26.66 -0.62 9.24
CA TYR A 188 -27.51 -1.12 8.18
C TYR A 188 -28.77 -0.27 8.02
N THR A 189 -29.41 0.07 9.13
CA THR A 189 -30.67 0.82 9.13
C THR A 189 -30.47 2.28 8.69
N THR A 190 -29.41 2.98 9.11
CA THR A 190 -29.14 4.36 8.66
C THR A 190 -28.78 4.41 7.17
N ARG A 191 -28.03 3.44 6.64
CA ARG A 191 -27.78 3.34 5.19
C ARG A 191 -29.08 3.16 4.40
N ALA A 192 -30.00 2.31 4.91
CA ALA A 192 -31.32 2.16 4.30
C ALA A 192 -32.15 3.45 4.36
N ALA A 193 -32.04 4.24 5.42
CA ALA A 193 -32.66 5.57 5.50
C ALA A 193 -32.08 6.51 4.43
N GLY A 194 -30.75 6.56 4.28
CA GLY A 194 -30.03 7.32 3.26
C GLY A 194 -30.47 6.99 1.83
N GLU A 195 -30.56 5.71 1.48
CA GLU A 195 -31.06 5.27 0.17
C GLU A 195 -32.53 5.65 -0.05
N THR A 196 -33.34 5.57 1.01
CA THR A 196 -34.77 5.90 0.96
C THR A 196 -34.98 7.39 0.72
N ILE A 197 -34.26 8.27 1.42
CA ILE A 197 -34.37 9.72 1.23
C ILE A 197 -33.87 10.12 -0.15
N GLN A 198 -32.77 9.54 -0.65
CA GLN A 198 -32.28 9.81 -2.01
C GLN A 198 -33.30 9.42 -3.10
N ARG A 199 -34.08 8.36 -2.89
CA ARG A 199 -35.20 8.02 -3.77
C ARG A 199 -36.33 9.06 -3.68
N GLY A 200 -36.63 9.54 -2.47
CA GLY A 200 -37.59 10.63 -2.24
C GLY A 200 -37.20 11.91 -3.00
N ILE A 201 -35.93 12.33 -2.89
CA ILE A 201 -35.37 13.49 -3.61
C ILE A 201 -35.59 13.36 -5.13
N ARG A 202 -35.31 12.18 -5.70
CA ARG A 202 -35.52 11.91 -7.14
C ARG A 202 -37.00 12.00 -7.53
N LEU A 203 -37.91 11.45 -6.72
CA LEU A 203 -39.36 11.50 -7.00
C LEU A 203 -39.95 12.91 -6.83
N ALA A 204 -39.37 13.73 -5.96
CA ALA A 204 -39.72 15.14 -5.81
C ALA A 204 -39.16 16.02 -6.94
N GLY A 205 -38.29 15.48 -7.82
CA GLY A 205 -37.69 16.22 -8.91
C GLY A 205 -36.67 17.29 -8.46
N ILE A 206 -36.14 17.15 -7.25
CA ILE A 206 -35.16 18.10 -6.68
C ILE A 206 -33.78 17.75 -7.25
N LYS A 207 -33.11 18.75 -7.81
CA LYS A 207 -31.75 18.64 -8.37
C LYS A 207 -30.71 19.15 -7.39
#